data_AF-A0A8T5A8Q0-F1
#
_entry.id   AF-A0A8T5A8Q0-F1
#
_cell.length_a   1.000
_cell.length_b   1.000
_cell.length_c   1.000
_cell.angle_alpha   90.00
_cell.angle_beta   90.00
_cell.angle_gamma   90.00
#
_symmetry.space_group_name_H-M   'P 1'
#
loop_
_entity.id
_entity.type
_entity.pdbx_description
1 polymer ?
#
loop_
_entity_poly.entity_id
_entity_poly.type
_entity_poly.pdbx_seq_one_letter_code
_entity_poly.pdbx_strand_id
1 'polypeptide(L)'
;MGLEEKVAEMAKAYGWHVELRKKHGSRVQDLILRRGGLVLVVQVKDLSSPAGPRAVTQTKKDFDEYVRHLLKEKLGITVIPVLISNNISDRARRRALSYGIRYYAPGELEKILK
;
A
#
# COMPACT_ATOMS: atom_id res chain seq x y z
N MET A 1 8.13 25.91 -3.69
CA MET A 1 8.20 24.75 -2.79
C MET A 1 6.87 24.01 -2.90
N GLY A 2 6.88 22.73 -3.25
CA GLY A 2 5.65 21.95 -3.36
C GLY A 2 5.10 21.58 -1.98
N LEU A 3 3.86 21.07 -1.97
CA LEU A 3 3.18 20.68 -0.75
C LEU A 3 3.89 19.49 -0.06
N GLU A 4 4.45 18.57 -0.83
CA GLU A 4 5.23 17.43 -0.32
C GLU A 4 6.46 17.90 0.46
N GLU A 5 7.24 18.84 -0.09
CA GLU A 5 8.42 19.37 0.60
C GLU A 5 8.03 20.13 1.86
N LYS A 6 6.94 20.90 1.83
CA LYS A 6 6.43 21.60 3.02
C LYS A 6 6.04 20.63 4.14
N VAL A 7 5.37 19.53 3.81
CA VAL A 7 5.02 18.48 4.79
C VAL A 7 6.27 17.78 5.31
N ALA A 8 7.25 17.51 4.44
CA ALA A 8 8.52 16.91 4.83
C ALA A 8 9.31 17.78 5.82
N GLU A 9 9.44 19.08 5.55
CA GLU A 9 10.13 20.02 6.43
C GLU A 9 9.45 20.12 7.80
N MET A 10 8.11 20.24 7.80
CA MET A 10 7.32 20.26 9.03
C MET A 10 7.53 18.97 9.85
N ALA A 11 7.48 17.81 9.21
CA ALA A 11 7.70 16.53 9.89
C ALA A 11 9.12 16.44 10.48
N LYS A 12 10.14 16.84 9.72
CA LYS A 12 11.53 16.88 10.22
C LYS A 12 11.67 17.78 11.44
N ALA A 13 11.07 18.98 11.42
CA ALA A 13 11.10 19.91 12.54
C ALA A 13 10.47 19.31 13.83
N TYR A 14 9.50 18.40 13.68
CA TYR A 14 8.89 17.66 14.78
C TYR A 14 9.57 16.31 15.10
N GLY A 15 10.80 16.12 14.63
CA GLY A 15 11.64 14.97 14.97
C GLY A 15 11.28 13.67 14.23
N TRP A 16 10.63 13.76 13.06
CA TRP A 16 10.38 12.59 12.22
C TRP A 16 11.54 12.34 11.26
N HIS A 17 11.90 11.07 11.07
CA HIS A 17 12.69 10.66 9.92
C HIS A 17 11.79 10.64 8.68
N VAL A 18 12.24 11.24 7.58
CA VAL A 18 11.42 11.45 6.37
C VAL A 18 12.09 10.83 5.16
N GLU A 19 11.37 9.98 4.45
CA GLU A 19 11.74 9.48 3.11
C GLU A 19 10.76 10.04 2.09
N LEU A 20 11.23 10.92 1.20
CA LEU A 20 10.41 11.59 0.20
C LEU A 20 10.51 10.87 -1.15
N ARG A 21 9.37 10.68 -1.83
CA ARG A 21 9.22 10.15 -3.19
C ARG A 21 9.98 8.85 -3.41
N LYS A 22 9.89 7.94 -2.45
CA LYS A 22 10.68 6.71 -2.45
C LYS A 22 9.87 5.52 -2.95
N LYS A 23 10.53 4.66 -3.73
CA LYS A 23 9.96 3.41 -4.22
C LYS A 23 10.07 2.31 -3.18
N HIS A 24 8.94 1.73 -2.78
CA HIS A 24 8.87 0.52 -1.98
C HIS A 24 8.07 -0.54 -2.74
N GLY A 25 8.71 -1.67 -3.01
CA GLY A 25 8.15 -2.69 -3.90
C GLY A 25 7.90 -2.14 -5.31
N SER A 26 6.65 -2.19 -5.75
CA SER A 26 6.21 -1.76 -7.07
C SER A 26 5.72 -0.30 -7.14
N ARG A 27 5.57 0.38 -6.00
CA ARG A 27 4.95 1.71 -5.93
C ARG A 27 5.91 2.77 -5.40
N VAL A 28 5.70 4.00 -5.83
CA VAL A 28 6.36 5.20 -5.28
C VAL A 28 5.40 5.82 -4.28
N GLN A 29 5.86 6.02 -3.05
CA GLN A 29 5.11 6.74 -2.02
C GLN A 29 5.63 8.16 -1.89
N ASP A 30 4.73 9.12 -1.69
CA ASP A 30 5.11 10.54 -1.58
C ASP A 30 5.96 10.80 -0.34
N LEU A 31 5.51 10.37 0.84
CA LEU A 31 6.33 10.40 2.05
C LEU A 31 6.14 9.16 2.93
N ILE A 32 7.24 8.68 3.50
CA ILE A 32 7.24 7.79 4.66
C ILE A 32 7.83 8.55 5.84
N LEU A 33 7.06 8.67 6.92
CA LEU A 33 7.49 9.31 8.17
C LEU A 33 7.68 8.25 9.24
N ARG A 34 8.82 8.26 9.95
CA ARG A 34 9.08 7.33 11.04
C ARG A 34 9.48 8.07 12.32
N ARG A 35 8.93 7.64 13.46
CA ARG A 35 9.34 8.11 14.78
C ARG A 35 9.13 7.00 15.82
N GLY A 36 10.24 6.48 16.36
CA GLY A 36 10.22 5.27 17.18
C GLY A 36 9.65 4.08 16.39
N GLY A 37 8.68 3.38 16.98
CA GLY A 37 7.96 2.26 16.34
C GLY A 37 6.79 2.68 15.43
N LEU A 38 6.48 3.97 15.32
CA LEU A 38 5.37 4.46 14.50
C LEU A 38 5.84 4.83 13.10
N VAL A 39 5.11 4.36 12.09
CA VAL A 39 5.33 4.71 10.68
C VAL A 39 4.04 5.26 10.07
N LEU A 40 4.15 6.40 9.39
CA LEU A 40 3.07 6.99 8.61
C LEU A 40 3.42 6.89 7.12
N VAL A 41 2.54 6.25 6.36
CA VAL A 41 2.58 6.24 4.89
C VAL A 41 1.68 7.37 4.41
N VAL A 42 2.27 8.45 3.92
CA VAL A 42 1.56 9.70 3.64
C VAL A 42 1.45 9.89 2.14
N GLN A 43 0.21 9.98 1.67
CA GLN A 43 -0.11 10.45 0.33
C GLN A 43 -0.41 11.94 0.42
N VAL A 44 0.26 12.74 -0.42
CA VAL A 44 -0.05 14.15 -0.56
C VAL A 44 -0.90 14.34 -1.80
N LYS A 45 -1.89 15.22 -1.72
CA LYS A 45 -2.71 15.61 -2.85
C LYS A 45 -2.83 17.11 -2.86
N ASP A 46 -2.80 17.68 -4.06
CA ASP A 46 -3.07 19.10 -4.25
C ASP A 46 -4.43 19.49 -3.65
N LEU A 47 -4.43 20.60 -2.90
CA LEU A 47 -5.57 21.11 -2.14
C LEU A 47 -6.56 21.93 -3.00
N SER A 48 -6.26 22.10 -4.30
CA SER A 48 -7.15 22.76 -5.26
C SER A 48 -8.55 22.11 -5.38
N SER A 49 -8.71 20.86 -4.93
CA SER A 49 -10.01 20.19 -4.81
C SER A 49 -10.05 19.23 -3.62
N PRO A 50 -11.24 18.97 -3.03
CA PRO A 50 -11.36 17.98 -1.97
C PRO A 50 -10.87 16.58 -2.40
N ALA A 51 -10.28 15.85 -1.46
CA ALA A 51 -9.85 14.49 -1.70
C ALA A 51 -11.05 13.54 -1.90
N GLY A 52 -11.28 13.08 -3.13
CA GLY A 52 -12.30 12.07 -3.43
C GLY A 52 -11.90 10.63 -3.05
N PRO A 53 -12.82 9.65 -3.17
CA PRO A 53 -12.61 8.25 -2.78
C PRO A 53 -11.39 7.55 -3.42
N ARG A 54 -10.99 8.00 -4.62
CA ARG A 54 -9.79 7.51 -5.29
C ARG A 54 -8.51 7.80 -4.50
N ALA A 55 -8.43 8.97 -3.86
CA ALA A 55 -7.28 9.33 -3.03
C ALA A 55 -7.17 8.37 -1.83
N VAL A 56 -8.29 8.11 -1.14
CA VAL A 56 -8.37 7.13 -0.04
C VAL A 56 -7.92 5.74 -0.49
N THR A 57 -8.41 5.29 -1.65
CA THR A 57 -8.05 3.99 -2.22
C THR A 57 -6.56 3.91 -2.55
N GLN A 58 -5.99 5.00 -3.08
CA GLN A 58 -4.57 5.08 -3.40
C GLN A 58 -3.72 5.00 -2.13
N THR A 59 -4.03 5.81 -1.10
CA THR A 59 -3.34 5.78 0.20
C THR A 59 -3.36 4.38 0.81
N LYS A 60 -4.51 3.68 0.77
CA LYS A 60 -4.61 2.31 1.28
C LYS A 60 -3.70 1.34 0.52
N LYS A 61 -3.64 1.43 -0.80
CA LYS A 61 -2.76 0.57 -1.62
C LYS A 61 -1.28 0.86 -1.37
N ASP A 62 -0.93 2.12 -1.13
CA ASP A 62 0.44 2.52 -0.84
C ASP A 62 0.88 2.06 0.55
N PHE A 63 -0.03 2.12 1.54
CA PHE A 63 0.16 1.49 2.83
C PHE A 63 0.37 -0.03 2.72
N ASP A 64 -0.50 -0.73 1.98
CA ASP A 64 -0.41 -2.18 1.81
C ASP A 64 0.91 -2.61 1.16
N GLU A 65 1.36 -1.86 0.15
CA GLU A 65 2.64 -2.11 -0.51
C GLU A 65 3.82 -1.87 0.44
N TYR A 66 3.76 -0.81 1.24
CA TYR A 66 4.80 -0.51 2.22
C TYR A 66 4.89 -1.60 3.30
N VAL A 67 3.75 -2.10 3.81
CA VAL A 67 3.71 -3.23 4.75
C VAL A 67 4.31 -4.48 4.11
N ARG A 68 3.94 -4.82 2.86
CA ARG A 68 4.52 -5.96 2.14
C ARG A 68 6.03 -5.82 1.98
N HIS A 69 6.51 -4.62 1.65
CA HIS A 69 7.94 -4.34 1.56
C HIS A 69 8.64 -4.55 2.90
N LEU A 70 8.07 -4.06 4.02
CA LEU A 70 8.62 -4.30 5.34
C LEU A 70 8.67 -5.80 5.69
N LEU A 71 7.59 -6.54 5.47
CA LEU A 71 7.55 -7.98 5.74
C LEU A 71 8.61 -8.73 4.94
N LYS A 72 8.79 -8.37 3.66
CA LYS A 72 9.78 -8.99 2.79
C LYS A 72 11.21 -8.62 3.19
N GLU A 73 11.53 -7.34 3.35
CA GLU A 73 12.90 -6.89 3.61
C GLU A 73 13.35 -7.15 5.05
N LYS A 74 12.43 -7.06 6.02
CA LYS A 74 12.77 -7.21 7.44
C LYS A 74 12.63 -8.64 7.94
N LEU A 75 11.65 -9.39 7.43
CA LEU A 75 11.35 -10.74 7.92
C LEU A 75 11.59 -11.83 6.86
N GLY A 76 11.86 -11.47 5.60
CA GLY A 76 11.98 -12.45 4.51
C GLY A 76 10.63 -13.09 4.13
N ILE A 77 9.50 -12.52 4.57
CA ILE A 77 8.18 -13.13 4.43
C ILE A 77 7.42 -12.49 3.26
N THR A 78 6.82 -13.32 2.40
CA THR A 78 5.86 -12.88 1.39
C THR A 78 4.46 -13.26 1.82
N VAL A 79 3.59 -12.26 2.04
CA VAL A 79 2.18 -12.47 2.39
C VAL A 79 1.31 -12.21 1.16
N ILE A 80 0.51 -13.21 0.78
CA ILE A 80 -0.37 -13.16 -0.39
C ILE A 80 -1.81 -13.32 0.08
N PRO A 81 -2.70 -12.33 -0.12
CA PRO A 81 -4.11 -12.50 0.19
C PRO A 81 -4.76 -13.44 -0.83
N VAL A 82 -5.54 -14.38 -0.32
CA VAL A 82 -6.22 -15.41 -1.11
C VAL A 82 -7.72 -15.38 -0.84
N LEU A 83 -8.52 -15.39 -1.91
CA LEU A 83 -9.96 -15.56 -1.88
C LEU A 83 -10.33 -16.91 -2.49
N ILE A 84 -11.15 -17.67 -1.76
CA ILE A 84 -11.61 -18.99 -2.21
C ILE A 84 -13.13 -18.93 -2.37
N SER A 85 -13.62 -19.34 -3.53
CA SER A 85 -15.06 -19.50 -3.81
C SER A 85 -15.22 -20.39 -5.03
N ASN A 86 -16.38 -21.06 -5.17
CA ASN A 86 -16.68 -21.84 -6.37
C ASN A 86 -16.78 -20.96 -7.62
N ASN A 87 -17.28 -19.72 -7.46
CA ASN A 87 -17.45 -18.76 -8.54
C ASN A 87 -17.06 -17.35 -8.10
N ILE A 88 -16.69 -16.52 -9.07
CA ILE A 88 -16.43 -15.09 -8.88
C ILE A 88 -16.98 -14.31 -10.07
N SER A 89 -17.68 -13.21 -9.81
CA SER A 89 -18.17 -12.32 -10.87
C SER A 89 -17.02 -11.53 -11.51
N ASP A 90 -17.17 -11.08 -12.75
CA ASP A 90 -16.14 -10.29 -13.45
C ASP A 90 -15.81 -8.98 -12.73
N ARG A 91 -16.82 -8.37 -12.10
CA ARG A 91 -16.63 -7.16 -11.29
C ARG A 91 -15.76 -7.45 -10.06
N ALA A 92 -16.03 -8.55 -9.37
CA ALA A 92 -15.25 -8.97 -8.22
C ALA A 92 -13.83 -9.40 -8.64
N ARG A 93 -13.68 -10.10 -9.76
CA ARG A 93 -12.37 -10.51 -10.32
C ARG A 93 -11.49 -9.30 -10.62
N ARG A 94 -12.02 -8.28 -11.31
CA ARG A 94 -11.31 -7.01 -11.56
C ARG A 94 -10.90 -6.31 -10.26
N ARG A 95 -11.80 -6.30 -9.26
CA ARG A 95 -11.51 -5.71 -7.95
C ARG A 95 -10.41 -6.48 -7.22
N ALA A 96 -10.48 -7.81 -7.16
CA ALA A 96 -9.48 -8.68 -6.55
C ALA A 96 -8.09 -8.45 -7.15
N LEU A 97 -7.99 -8.43 -8.49
CA LEU A 97 -6.74 -8.12 -9.20
C LEU A 97 -6.17 -6.75 -8.78
N SER A 98 -7.03 -5.72 -8.67
CA SER A 98 -6.60 -4.37 -8.27
C SER A 98 -6.03 -4.26 -6.84
N TYR A 99 -6.31 -5.26 -5.99
CA TYR A 99 -5.78 -5.39 -4.62
C TYR A 99 -4.68 -6.47 -4.51
N GLY A 100 -4.34 -7.15 -5.63
CA GLY A 100 -3.39 -8.26 -5.64
C GLY A 100 -3.88 -9.52 -4.92
N ILE A 101 -5.21 -9.72 -4.86
CA ILE A 101 -5.82 -10.91 -4.27
C ILE A 101 -5.82 -12.03 -5.30
N ARG A 102 -5.28 -13.19 -4.92
CA ARG A 102 -5.36 -14.40 -5.73
C ARG A 102 -6.70 -15.09 -5.48
N TYR A 103 -7.33 -15.53 -6.57
CA TYR A 103 -8.59 -16.29 -6.50
C TYR A 103 -8.31 -17.74 -6.87
N TYR A 104 -8.92 -18.66 -6.13
CA TYR A 104 -8.92 -20.08 -6.45
C TYR A 104 -10.31 -20.67 -6.21
N ALA A 105 -10.73 -21.58 -7.08
CA ALA A 105 -11.74 -22.57 -6.70
C ALA A 105 -11.14 -23.56 -5.68
N PRO A 106 -11.95 -24.19 -4.79
CA PRO A 106 -11.43 -25.13 -3.79
C PRO A 106 -10.54 -26.24 -4.38
N GLY A 107 -10.91 -26.81 -5.52
CA GLY A 107 -10.11 -27.85 -6.20
C GLY A 107 -8.83 -27.33 -6.88
N GLU A 108 -8.71 -26.04 -7.15
CA GLU A 108 -7.46 -25.42 -7.62
C GLU A 108 -6.52 -25.15 -6.45
N LEU A 109 -7.06 -24.74 -5.30
CA LEU A 109 -6.29 -24.49 -4.09
C LEU A 109 -5.56 -25.75 -3.63
N GLU A 110 -6.25 -26.90 -3.64
CA GLU A 110 -5.64 -28.17 -3.24
C GLU A 110 -4.37 -28.48 -4.04
N LYS A 111 -4.34 -28.12 -5.34
CA LYS A 111 -3.19 -28.34 -6.22
C LYS A 111 -2.00 -27.46 -5.91
N ILE A 112 -2.21 -26.27 -5.35
CA ILE A 112 -1.13 -25.31 -5.03
C ILE A 112 -0.64 -25.43 -3.59
N LEU A 113 -1.38 -26.14 -2.73
CA LEU A 113 -0.96 -26.45 -1.36
C LEU A 113 -0.11 -27.73 -1.27
N LYS A 114 -0.15 -28.56 -2.31
CA LYS A 114 0.74 -29.71 -2.51
C LYS A 114 2.00 -29.26 -3.25
#